data_AF-A0A068WJL5-F1
#
_entry.id   AF-A0A068WJL5-F1
#
_cell.length_a   1.000
_cell.length_b   1.000
_cell.length_c   1.000
_cell.angle_alpha   90.00
_cell.angle_beta   90.00
_cell.angle_gamma   90.00
#
_symmetry.space_group_name_H-M   'P 1'
#
loop_
_entity.id
_entity.type
_entity.pdbx_description
1 polymer ?
#
loop_
_entity_poly.entity_id
_entity_poly.type
_entity_poly.pdbx_seq_one_letter_code
_entity_poly.pdbx_strand_id
1 'polypeptide(L)'
;MLGKLVQSIRNYPKTSVLLTGVFFVVGNRELGMKKLTSNDRLQRVTVLLNPFAHQRGILDNFDQNAMPLLQISGLDVQMVYLDDDDEAKEYSSVLDPTSTDAVIVAGDDNLLAKTLTGLLHRSEYVTTNLWNIPIYVLPLGVFNNYCSTVLKDSNFISWCYQMIVPVLQNKSHRRNVLSIRPVVKGTPEFENSEYFQPDSSKQEVFAMTGIEWSCWRDVEYGGGGLSLTASRPTSHKPRLATSPRCGDPGASNDIIVDNSLSSAYRYYSLRQCFKRLGAVCRHTLAYLRAPAFDPTPPTAEQLEAARRKRKPLRRGCAKQATLIVKPVCGGCKKCWSEKHRLAVSKMVPEASRKSSWLGWIFGFSSYSNAKNDKKTLKSQNTEFMDYENPECGSETRLNVPPASRIVITLDGDNIRVNVSPAARSLVTYVRQAMEHLTSPAYHSNSVEPLPLSCLCSSVILCPSRTDITDIYLMN
;
A
#
# COMPACT_ATOMS: atom_id res chain seq x y z
N MET A 1 -13.05 31.21 -13.68
CA MET A 1 -12.13 30.06 -13.62
C MET A 1 -10.84 30.42 -12.88
N LEU A 2 -10.13 31.49 -13.28
CA LEU A 2 -8.89 31.95 -12.61
C LEU A 2 -9.03 32.23 -11.10
N GLY A 3 -10.13 32.86 -10.66
CA GLY A 3 -10.35 33.15 -9.24
C GLY A 3 -10.45 31.90 -8.35
N LYS A 4 -11.11 30.84 -8.84
CA LYS A 4 -11.19 29.54 -8.13
C LYS A 4 -9.83 28.84 -8.08
N LEU A 5 -9.05 28.93 -9.16
CA LEU A 5 -7.68 28.41 -9.23
C LEU A 5 -6.77 29.11 -8.20
N VAL A 6 -6.79 30.45 -8.15
CA VAL A 6 -6.01 31.25 -7.21
C VAL A 6 -6.41 30.95 -5.76
N GLN A 7 -7.71 30.81 -5.48
CA GLN A 7 -8.22 30.45 -4.16
C GLN A 7 -7.71 29.06 -3.72
N SER A 8 -7.74 28.06 -4.61
CA SER A 8 -7.22 26.73 -4.33
C SER A 8 -5.71 26.73 -4.11
N ILE A 9 -4.93 27.47 -4.94
CA ILE A 9 -3.47 27.52 -4.82
C ILE A 9 -3.02 28.18 -3.50
N ARG A 10 -3.81 29.12 -2.96
CA ARG A 10 -3.56 29.73 -1.64
C ARG A 10 -3.70 28.77 -0.46
N ASN A 11 -4.36 27.61 -0.64
CA ASN A 11 -4.54 26.63 0.43
C ASN A 11 -3.29 25.76 0.66
N TYR A 12 -2.30 25.79 -0.24
CA TYR A 12 -1.08 25.00 -0.06
C TYR A 12 -0.05 25.68 0.83
N PRO A 13 0.72 24.92 1.62
CA PRO A 13 1.80 25.49 2.41
C PRO A 13 2.94 25.98 1.50
N LYS A 14 3.44 27.21 1.77
CA LYS A 14 4.57 27.85 1.07
C LYS A 14 4.31 28.25 -0.40
N THR A 15 3.07 28.48 -0.81
CA THR A 15 2.74 29.07 -2.11
C THR A 15 2.61 30.60 -2.01
N SER A 16 3.40 31.31 -2.81
CA SER A 16 3.29 32.76 -3.01
C SER A 16 2.61 33.01 -4.36
N VAL A 17 1.36 33.47 -4.35
CA VAL A 17 0.69 33.87 -5.60
C VAL A 17 0.96 35.35 -5.84
N LEU A 18 1.98 35.66 -6.63
CA LEU A 18 2.27 37.02 -7.11
C LEU A 18 1.54 37.24 -8.44
N LEU A 19 0.43 37.97 -8.38
CA LEU A 19 -0.40 38.35 -9.51
C LEU A 19 0.13 39.66 -10.13
N THR A 20 1.36 39.63 -10.63
CA THR A 20 1.95 40.71 -11.44
C THR A 20 2.73 40.08 -12.57
N GLY A 21 2.06 39.82 -13.70
CA GLY A 21 2.60 39.00 -14.79
C GLY A 21 2.42 37.51 -14.53
N VAL A 22 2.07 36.74 -15.55
CA VAL A 22 1.56 35.36 -15.47
C VAL A 22 2.64 34.38 -15.00
N PHE A 23 2.85 34.26 -13.68
CA PHE A 23 3.74 33.25 -13.09
C PHE A 23 3.09 32.59 -11.88
N PHE A 24 3.02 31.25 -11.88
CA PHE A 24 2.64 30.47 -10.70
C PHE A 24 3.89 29.84 -10.10
N VAL A 25 4.30 30.38 -8.95
CA VAL A 25 5.39 29.81 -8.15
C VAL A 25 4.77 28.94 -7.06
N VAL A 26 5.09 27.65 -7.09
CA VAL A 26 4.65 26.68 -6.09
C VAL A 26 5.88 26.18 -5.33
N GLY A 27 6.03 26.62 -4.09
CA GLY A 27 7.28 26.49 -3.33
C GLY A 27 8.39 27.39 -3.92
N ASN A 28 9.51 26.80 -4.33
CA ASN A 28 10.67 27.50 -4.92
C ASN A 28 10.79 27.30 -6.45
N ARG A 29 9.72 26.89 -7.15
CA ARG A 29 9.79 26.60 -8.60
C ARG A 29 8.62 27.20 -9.37
N GLU A 30 8.95 27.72 -10.55
CA GLU A 30 7.99 28.07 -11.60
C GLU A 30 7.55 26.78 -12.31
N LEU A 31 6.25 26.54 -12.35
CA LEU A 31 5.64 25.40 -13.04
C LEU A 31 5.12 25.84 -14.43
N GLY A 32 5.21 24.96 -15.42
CA GLY A 32 4.62 25.17 -16.75
C GLY A 32 5.31 26.17 -17.68
N MET A 33 6.30 26.93 -17.21
CA MET A 33 6.96 28.01 -17.99
C MET A 33 8.28 27.58 -18.65
N LYS A 34 8.60 26.28 -18.65
CA LYS A 34 9.79 25.75 -19.31
C LYS A 34 9.54 25.68 -20.83
N LYS A 35 10.36 26.40 -21.60
CA LYS A 35 10.35 26.29 -23.07
C LYS A 35 10.71 24.86 -23.48
N LEU A 36 9.90 24.29 -24.36
CA LEU A 36 10.15 23.01 -25.01
C LEU A 36 10.82 23.23 -26.36
N THR A 37 11.70 22.32 -26.76
CA THR A 37 12.21 22.30 -28.13
C THR A 37 11.18 21.67 -29.05
N SER A 38 11.28 21.90 -30.36
CA SER A 38 10.30 21.39 -31.34
C SER A 38 10.16 19.87 -31.38
N ASN A 39 11.15 19.13 -30.86
CA ASN A 39 11.12 17.66 -30.79
C ASN A 39 10.70 17.12 -29.40
N ASP A 40 10.55 17.99 -28.40
CA ASP A 40 10.13 17.57 -27.07
C ASP A 40 8.61 17.37 -27.05
N ARG A 41 8.17 16.22 -26.53
CA ARG A 41 6.76 15.98 -26.23
C ARG A 41 6.47 16.27 -24.76
N LEU A 42 5.24 16.69 -24.48
CA LEU A 42 4.76 16.82 -23.10
C LEU A 42 4.78 15.44 -22.42
N GLN A 43 5.09 15.46 -21.13
CA GLN A 43 4.98 14.26 -20.31
C GLN A 43 3.50 13.94 -20.11
N ARG A 44 3.10 12.75 -20.57
CA ARG A 44 1.73 12.25 -20.48
C ARG A 44 1.50 11.53 -19.17
N VAL A 45 0.54 12.01 -18.40
CA VAL A 45 0.21 11.49 -17.09
C VAL A 45 -1.23 11.03 -17.06
N THR A 46 -1.45 9.73 -16.86
CA THR A 46 -2.78 9.15 -16.77
C THR A 46 -3.22 9.10 -15.31
N VAL A 47 -4.37 9.68 -15.00
CA VAL A 47 -4.94 9.72 -13.65
C VAL A 47 -6.09 8.73 -13.56
N LEU A 48 -5.95 7.73 -12.70
CA LEU A 48 -7.01 6.78 -12.35
C LEU A 48 -7.77 7.31 -11.14
N LEU A 49 -9.08 7.57 -11.31
CA LEU A 49 -9.93 8.12 -10.26
C LEU A 49 -11.32 7.48 -10.32
N ASN A 50 -11.83 6.99 -9.19
CA ASN A 50 -13.23 6.60 -9.05
C ASN A 50 -14.04 7.83 -8.54
N PRO A 51 -14.85 8.50 -9.37
CA PRO A 51 -15.59 9.68 -8.97
C PRO A 51 -16.81 9.36 -8.10
N PHE A 52 -17.29 8.11 -8.07
CA PHE A 52 -18.46 7.69 -7.29
C PHE A 52 -18.11 7.32 -5.84
N ALA A 53 -16.83 7.05 -5.58
CA ALA A 53 -16.34 6.74 -4.25
C ALA A 53 -16.62 7.90 -3.27
N HIS A 54 -17.01 7.52 -2.04
CA HIS A 54 -17.20 8.44 -0.91
C HIS A 54 -18.20 9.57 -1.20
N GLN A 55 -19.34 9.25 -1.82
CA GLN A 55 -20.39 10.22 -2.15
C GLN A 55 -19.89 11.37 -3.04
N ARG A 56 -18.99 11.07 -3.98
CA ARG A 56 -18.30 12.04 -4.86
C ARG A 56 -17.26 12.94 -4.18
N GLY A 57 -17.03 12.76 -2.88
CA GLY A 57 -16.02 13.53 -2.16
C GLY A 57 -14.59 13.34 -2.69
N ILE A 58 -14.28 12.20 -3.33
CA ILE A 58 -12.96 11.99 -3.96
C ILE A 58 -12.74 12.95 -5.13
N LEU A 59 -13.73 13.09 -6.02
CA LEU A 59 -13.65 14.01 -7.16
C LEU A 59 -13.54 15.46 -6.70
N ASP A 60 -14.38 15.87 -5.75
CA ASP A 60 -14.34 17.23 -5.19
C ASP A 60 -12.97 17.55 -4.56
N ASN A 61 -12.40 16.58 -3.82
CA ASN A 61 -11.08 16.74 -3.22
C ASN A 61 -9.97 16.78 -4.28
N PHE A 62 -10.08 16.01 -5.37
CA PHE A 62 -9.13 16.05 -6.47
C PHE A 62 -9.14 17.41 -7.17
N ASP A 63 -10.34 17.90 -7.51
CA ASP A 63 -10.53 19.17 -8.20
C ASP A 63 -10.05 20.36 -7.37
N GLN A 64 -10.16 20.27 -6.04
CA GLN A 64 -9.71 21.31 -5.13
C GLN A 64 -8.22 21.22 -4.79
N ASN A 65 -7.65 20.02 -4.65
CA ASN A 65 -6.34 19.82 -4.00
C ASN A 65 -5.25 19.17 -4.89
N ALA A 66 -5.54 18.84 -6.15
CA ALA A 66 -4.52 18.28 -7.05
C ALA A 66 -4.64 18.80 -8.48
N MET A 67 -5.87 18.83 -9.04
CA MET A 67 -6.13 19.25 -10.42
C MET A 67 -5.49 20.62 -10.77
N PRO A 68 -5.59 21.67 -9.93
CA PRO A 68 -5.01 22.97 -10.24
C PRO A 68 -3.49 22.92 -10.45
N LEU A 69 -2.79 22.11 -9.66
CA LEU A 69 -1.34 21.95 -9.75
C LEU A 69 -0.93 21.16 -10.98
N LEU A 70 -1.70 20.14 -11.35
CA LEU A 70 -1.47 19.37 -12.57
C LEU A 70 -1.69 20.22 -13.83
N GLN A 71 -2.74 21.03 -13.88
CA GLN A 71 -3.05 21.89 -15.04
C GLN A 71 -1.98 22.96 -15.31
N ILE A 72 -1.42 23.57 -14.25
CA ILE A 72 -0.38 24.60 -14.41
C ILE A 72 1.03 24.01 -14.62
N SER A 73 1.19 22.68 -14.54
CA SER A 73 2.51 22.05 -14.56
C SER A 73 3.09 21.85 -15.95
N GLY A 74 2.30 22.04 -17.01
CA GLY A 74 2.71 21.71 -18.38
C GLY A 74 2.83 20.19 -18.59
N LEU A 75 2.00 19.41 -17.89
CA LEU A 75 1.81 17.98 -18.14
C LEU A 75 0.60 17.78 -19.05
N ASP A 76 0.64 16.74 -19.89
CA ASP A 76 -0.52 16.28 -20.64
C ASP A 76 -1.30 15.28 -19.77
N VAL A 77 -2.36 15.76 -19.13
CA VAL A 77 -3.09 15.03 -18.08
C VAL A 77 -4.30 14.35 -18.69
N GLN A 78 -4.26 13.01 -18.74
CA GLN A 78 -5.37 12.18 -19.19
C GLN A 78 -6.14 11.66 -17.98
N MET A 79 -7.40 12.06 -17.84
CA MET A 79 -8.28 11.55 -16.78
C MET A 79 -8.96 10.25 -17.23
N VAL A 80 -8.90 9.22 -16.39
CA VAL A 80 -9.64 7.95 -16.54
C VAL A 80 -10.56 7.82 -15.34
N TYR A 81 -11.86 8.01 -15.59
CA TYR A 81 -12.90 7.83 -14.60
C TYR A 81 -13.30 6.37 -14.55
N LEU A 82 -13.30 5.81 -13.34
CA LEU A 82 -13.61 4.40 -13.09
C LEU A 82 -14.98 4.28 -12.41
N ASP A 83 -15.83 3.37 -12.87
CA ASP A 83 -17.12 3.10 -12.23
C ASP A 83 -16.94 2.32 -10.93
N ASP A 84 -15.96 1.40 -10.91
CA ASP A 84 -15.53 0.68 -9.71
C ASP A 84 -14.00 0.57 -9.59
N ASP A 85 -13.53 0.12 -8.43
CA ASP A 85 -12.09 -0.01 -8.20
C ASP A 85 -11.48 -1.20 -8.99
N ASP A 86 -12.27 -2.21 -9.38
CA ASP A 86 -11.82 -3.39 -10.13
C ASP A 86 -11.45 -3.05 -11.58
N GLU A 87 -12.13 -2.08 -12.20
CA GLU A 87 -11.76 -1.53 -13.51
C GLU A 87 -10.32 -1.00 -13.55
N ALA A 88 -9.78 -0.51 -12.42
CA ALA A 88 -8.39 -0.07 -12.34
C ALA A 88 -7.41 -1.22 -12.64
N LYS A 89 -7.74 -2.44 -12.20
CA LYS A 89 -6.94 -3.64 -12.45
C LYS A 89 -6.99 -4.00 -13.93
N GLU A 90 -8.18 -3.98 -14.51
CA GLU A 90 -8.40 -4.28 -15.93
C GLU A 90 -7.68 -3.27 -16.83
N TYR A 91 -7.86 -1.98 -16.58
CA TYR A 91 -7.19 -0.91 -17.31
C TYR A 91 -5.66 -1.03 -17.22
N SER A 92 -5.13 -1.28 -16.02
CA SER A 92 -3.67 -1.40 -15.81
C SER A 92 -3.08 -2.62 -16.54
N SER A 93 -3.87 -3.68 -16.72
CA SER A 93 -3.45 -4.89 -17.44
C SER A 93 -3.29 -4.66 -18.95
N VAL A 94 -4.01 -3.68 -19.52
CA VAL A 94 -3.99 -3.33 -20.94
C VAL A 94 -3.33 -1.99 -21.24
N LEU A 95 -2.76 -1.33 -20.23
CA LEU A 95 -2.13 -0.01 -20.36
C LEU A 95 -1.07 -0.01 -21.47
N ASP A 96 -1.20 0.89 -22.44
CA ASP A 96 -0.19 0.99 -23.49
C ASP A 96 1.02 1.82 -22.98
N PRO A 97 2.22 1.22 -22.86
CA PRO A 97 3.42 1.94 -22.41
C PRO A 97 3.82 3.09 -23.33
N THR A 98 3.38 3.06 -24.60
CA THR A 98 3.69 4.13 -25.55
C THR A 98 2.76 5.33 -25.42
N SER A 99 1.63 5.20 -24.72
CA SER A 99 0.65 6.27 -24.55
C SER A 99 0.77 7.02 -23.21
N THR A 100 1.40 6.42 -22.21
CA THR A 100 1.47 6.96 -20.84
C THR A 100 2.90 6.95 -20.31
N ASP A 101 3.38 8.11 -19.83
CA ASP A 101 4.71 8.21 -19.20
C ASP A 101 4.66 8.02 -17.68
N ALA A 102 3.52 8.26 -17.05
CA ALA A 102 3.32 8.07 -15.62
C ALA A 102 1.84 7.83 -15.29
N VAL A 103 1.59 7.09 -14.21
CA VAL A 103 0.23 6.84 -13.71
C VAL A 103 0.07 7.51 -12.35
N ILE A 104 -1.00 8.27 -12.14
CA ILE A 104 -1.42 8.76 -10.83
C ILE A 104 -2.63 7.94 -10.39
N VAL A 105 -2.53 7.29 -9.24
CA VAL A 105 -3.66 6.64 -8.59
C VAL A 105 -4.24 7.61 -7.57
N ALA A 106 -5.44 8.13 -7.86
CA ALA A 106 -6.14 9.09 -7.01
C ALA A 106 -7.28 8.38 -6.25
N GLY A 107 -6.98 7.91 -5.04
CA GLY A 107 -7.89 7.07 -4.26
C GLY A 107 -7.32 6.65 -2.91
N ASP A 108 -7.62 5.42 -2.49
CA ASP A 108 -7.07 4.79 -1.29
C ASP A 108 -6.06 3.68 -1.63
N ASP A 109 -5.57 2.99 -0.61
CA ASP A 109 -4.66 1.85 -0.74
C ASP A 109 -5.27 0.69 -1.56
N ASN A 110 -6.60 0.55 -1.64
CA ASN A 110 -7.26 -0.53 -2.39
C ASN A 110 -7.13 -0.29 -3.90
N LEU A 111 -7.44 0.92 -4.36
CA LEU A 111 -7.26 1.31 -5.75
C LEU A 111 -5.78 1.18 -6.18
N LEU A 112 -4.85 1.54 -5.30
CA LEU A 112 -3.41 1.36 -5.51
C LEU A 112 -3.02 -0.12 -5.66
N ALA A 113 -3.49 -0.99 -4.77
CA ALA A 113 -3.20 -2.43 -4.83
C ALA A 113 -3.73 -3.06 -6.13
N LYS A 114 -4.94 -2.69 -6.57
CA LYS A 114 -5.55 -3.18 -7.82
C LYS A 114 -4.78 -2.72 -9.06
N THR A 115 -4.41 -1.45 -9.11
CA THR A 115 -3.57 -0.88 -10.19
C THR A 115 -2.24 -1.62 -10.30
N LEU A 116 -1.54 -1.79 -9.17
CA LEU A 116 -0.25 -2.50 -9.12
C LEU A 116 -0.39 -3.96 -9.53
N THR A 117 -1.43 -4.64 -9.05
CA THR A 117 -1.68 -6.04 -9.39
C THR A 117 -1.95 -6.20 -10.88
N GLY A 118 -2.77 -5.32 -11.46
CA GLY A 118 -3.02 -5.32 -12.91
C GLY A 118 -1.76 -5.13 -13.73
N LEU A 119 -0.87 -4.21 -13.31
CA LEU A 119 0.39 -3.94 -13.99
C LEU A 119 1.40 -5.10 -13.86
N LEU A 120 1.56 -5.64 -12.65
CA LEU A 120 2.55 -6.69 -12.34
C LEU A 120 2.16 -8.08 -12.87
N HIS A 121 0.88 -8.32 -13.13
CA HIS A 121 0.40 -9.55 -13.78
C HIS A 121 0.69 -9.63 -15.27
N ARG A 122 1.13 -8.54 -15.90
CA ARG A 122 1.39 -8.52 -17.33
C ARG A 122 2.61 -9.37 -17.64
N SER A 123 2.41 -10.32 -18.56
CA SER A 123 3.49 -11.20 -19.01
C SER A 123 4.64 -10.39 -19.65
N GLU A 124 4.30 -9.26 -20.24
CA GLU A 124 5.21 -8.36 -20.93
C GLU A 124 5.87 -7.33 -20.00
N TYR A 125 5.62 -7.37 -18.69
CA TYR A 125 6.10 -6.36 -17.74
C TYR A 125 7.62 -6.14 -17.79
N VAL A 126 8.36 -7.23 -17.97
CA VAL A 126 9.82 -7.19 -18.13
C VAL A 126 10.20 -6.85 -19.57
N THR A 127 9.57 -7.44 -20.58
CA THR A 127 9.95 -7.29 -22.00
C THR A 127 9.70 -5.89 -22.55
N THR A 128 8.61 -5.24 -22.12
CA THR A 128 8.22 -3.89 -22.54
C THR A 128 8.72 -2.79 -21.61
N ASN A 129 9.54 -3.16 -20.61
CA ASN A 129 10.08 -2.24 -19.61
C ASN A 129 9.02 -1.43 -18.85
N LEU A 130 7.85 -2.02 -18.55
CA LEU A 130 6.78 -1.36 -17.79
C LEU A 130 7.22 -0.90 -16.40
N TRP A 131 8.25 -1.56 -15.85
CA TRP A 131 8.91 -1.10 -14.63
C TRP A 131 9.39 0.36 -14.73
N ASN A 132 9.63 0.94 -15.90
CA ASN A 132 10.03 2.34 -16.04
C ASN A 132 8.90 3.36 -15.86
N ILE A 133 7.63 2.94 -15.92
CA ILE A 133 6.49 3.83 -15.73
C ILE A 133 6.29 4.06 -14.23
N PRO A 134 6.56 5.28 -13.70
CA PRO A 134 6.32 5.57 -12.29
C PRO A 134 4.83 5.60 -11.97
N ILE A 135 4.47 5.01 -10.84
CA ILE A 135 3.14 5.10 -10.25
C ILE A 135 3.22 6.07 -9.07
N TYR A 136 2.41 7.12 -9.13
CA TYR A 136 2.24 8.10 -8.09
C TYR A 136 0.92 7.87 -7.36
N VAL A 137 0.89 8.22 -6.08
CA VAL A 137 -0.28 7.96 -5.21
C VAL A 137 -0.78 9.30 -4.70
N LEU A 138 -2.08 9.56 -4.84
CA LEU A 138 -2.74 10.72 -4.27
C LEU A 138 -3.80 10.25 -3.25
N PRO A 139 -3.60 10.53 -1.95
CA PRO A 139 -4.37 9.93 -0.86
C PRO A 139 -5.72 10.62 -0.68
N LEU A 140 -6.71 10.27 -1.51
CA LEU A 140 -8.04 10.89 -1.48
C LEU A 140 -9.11 10.04 -0.79
N GLY A 141 -8.84 8.76 -0.53
CA GLY A 141 -9.81 7.86 0.09
C GLY A 141 -9.68 7.75 1.62
N VAL A 142 -10.38 6.76 2.21
CA VAL A 142 -10.42 6.55 3.68
C VAL A 142 -9.16 5.88 4.22
N PHE A 143 -8.58 4.93 3.47
CA PHE A 143 -7.39 4.19 3.89
C PHE A 143 -6.17 4.63 3.07
N ASN A 144 -5.38 5.55 3.63
CA ASN A 144 -4.16 6.07 3.01
C ASN A 144 -2.93 5.65 3.80
N ASN A 145 -2.84 4.35 4.12
CA ASN A 145 -1.78 3.82 4.98
C ASN A 145 -0.44 3.92 4.27
N TYR A 146 -0.40 3.75 2.94
CA TYR A 146 0.84 3.97 2.19
C TYR A 146 1.36 5.39 2.39
N CYS A 147 0.52 6.41 2.20
CA CYS A 147 0.93 7.81 2.38
C CYS A 147 1.37 8.12 3.81
N SER A 148 0.73 7.54 4.82
CA SER A 148 1.14 7.73 6.22
C SER A 148 2.42 6.96 6.62
N THR A 149 2.84 5.95 5.85
CA THR A 149 4.19 5.36 5.99
C THR A 149 5.28 6.20 5.32
N VAL A 150 4.95 6.88 4.22
CA VAL A 150 5.89 7.71 3.45
C VAL A 150 6.06 9.10 4.06
N LEU A 151 4.96 9.70 4.52
CA LEU A 151 4.90 11.06 5.07
C LEU A 151 4.53 11.02 6.55
N LYS A 152 5.27 11.77 7.37
CA LYS A 152 5.02 11.89 8.82
C LYS A 152 3.98 12.98 9.17
N ASP A 153 3.46 13.67 8.17
CA ASP A 153 2.44 14.71 8.34
C ASP A 153 1.07 14.06 8.63
N SER A 154 0.15 14.83 9.20
CA SER A 154 -1.25 14.43 9.42
C SER A 154 -2.26 15.32 8.67
N ASN A 155 -1.79 16.41 8.06
CA ASN A 155 -2.66 17.32 7.30
C ASN A 155 -2.92 16.79 5.89
N PHE A 156 -4.20 16.62 5.56
CA PHE A 156 -4.66 16.11 4.26
C PHE A 156 -4.20 16.95 3.06
N ILE A 157 -4.27 18.27 3.14
CA ILE A 157 -3.86 19.17 2.06
C ILE A 157 -2.34 19.09 1.87
N SER A 158 -1.60 19.04 2.98
CA SER A 158 -0.16 18.84 2.96
C SER A 158 0.23 17.49 2.36
N TRP A 159 -0.52 16.42 2.65
CA TRP A 159 -0.35 15.12 1.97
C TRP A 159 -0.57 15.23 0.46
N CYS A 160 -1.69 15.80 0.02
CA CYS A 160 -1.97 15.97 -1.40
C CYS A 160 -0.83 16.73 -2.09
N TYR A 161 -0.35 17.82 -1.46
CA TYR A 161 0.77 18.61 -1.95
C TYR A 161 2.09 17.83 -2.02
N GLN A 162 2.50 17.20 -0.92
CA GLN A 162 3.77 16.50 -0.85
C GLN A 162 3.80 15.28 -1.77
N MET A 163 2.65 14.64 -2.01
CA MET A 163 2.53 13.51 -2.92
C MET A 163 2.45 13.91 -4.38
N ILE A 164 1.93 15.10 -4.71
CA ILE A 164 1.90 15.59 -6.10
C ILE A 164 3.25 16.17 -6.55
N VAL A 165 4.02 16.78 -5.65
CA VAL A 165 5.31 17.42 -5.98
C VAL A 165 6.28 16.49 -6.73
N PRO A 166 6.48 15.21 -6.36
CA PRO A 166 7.29 14.26 -7.12
C PRO A 166 6.83 14.08 -8.57
N VAL A 167 5.52 14.10 -8.83
CA VAL A 167 4.94 14.06 -10.18
C VAL A 167 5.44 15.26 -10.98
N LEU A 168 5.28 16.45 -10.41
CA LEU A 168 5.65 17.72 -11.05
C LEU A 168 7.16 17.82 -11.31
N GLN A 169 7.97 17.11 -10.53
CA GLN A 169 9.42 17.08 -10.64
C GLN A 169 9.93 15.91 -11.48
N ASN A 170 9.03 15.04 -11.97
CA ASN A 170 9.36 13.76 -12.59
C ASN A 170 10.39 12.95 -11.79
N LYS A 171 10.19 12.87 -10.47
CA LYS A 171 11.06 12.13 -9.55
C LYS A 171 10.35 10.89 -9.05
N SER A 172 10.99 9.75 -9.25
CA SER A 172 10.50 8.46 -8.78
C SER A 172 11.60 7.65 -8.11
N HIS A 173 11.20 6.69 -7.29
CA HIS A 173 12.10 5.77 -6.59
C HIS A 173 11.60 4.35 -6.74
N ARG A 174 12.53 3.40 -6.85
CA ARG A 174 12.21 1.97 -6.82
C ARG A 174 11.72 1.59 -5.42
N ARG A 175 10.65 0.82 -5.36
CA ARG A 175 10.05 0.31 -4.13
C ARG A 175 9.82 -1.19 -4.26
N ASN A 176 9.97 -1.89 -3.14
CA ASN A 176 9.60 -3.28 -3.03
C ASN A 176 8.09 -3.42 -2.81
N VAL A 177 7.53 -4.53 -3.25
CA VAL A 177 6.11 -4.86 -3.13
C VAL A 177 5.98 -6.24 -2.51
N LEU A 178 4.92 -6.46 -1.75
CA LEU A 178 4.60 -7.75 -1.15
C LEU A 178 3.73 -8.53 -2.14
N SER A 179 4.24 -9.65 -2.64
CA SER A 179 3.45 -10.64 -3.39
C SER A 179 2.68 -11.52 -2.39
N ILE A 180 1.39 -11.68 -2.64
CA ILE A 180 0.47 -12.41 -1.80
C ILE A 180 -0.27 -13.38 -2.69
N ARG A 181 -0.10 -14.69 -2.45
CA ARG A 181 -0.78 -15.73 -3.21
C ARG A 181 -1.42 -16.74 -2.27
N PRO A 182 -2.64 -17.22 -2.57
CA PRO A 182 -3.21 -18.33 -1.84
C PRO A 182 -2.39 -19.59 -2.12
N VAL A 183 -2.17 -20.39 -1.08
CA VAL A 183 -1.52 -21.70 -1.19
C VAL A 183 -2.59 -22.76 -0.92
N VAL A 184 -3.08 -23.40 -1.98
CA VAL A 184 -3.98 -24.55 -1.86
C VAL A 184 -3.11 -25.79 -1.63
N LYS A 185 -3.21 -26.42 -0.46
CA LYS A 185 -2.63 -27.75 -0.24
C LYS A 185 -3.63 -28.78 -0.75
N GLY A 186 -3.30 -29.45 -1.85
CA GLY A 186 -4.10 -30.57 -2.36
C GLY A 186 -4.09 -31.74 -1.38
N THR A 187 -5.28 -32.22 -1.04
CA THR A 187 -5.49 -33.62 -0.68
C THR A 187 -5.29 -34.46 -1.96
N PRO A 188 -4.54 -35.57 -1.93
CA PRO A 188 -4.21 -36.38 -3.11
C PRO A 188 -5.39 -37.18 -3.70
N GLU A 189 -6.65 -36.80 -3.43
CA GLU A 189 -7.85 -37.52 -3.89
C GLU A 189 -8.70 -36.72 -4.90
N PHE A 190 -8.33 -35.48 -5.23
CA PHE A 190 -9.08 -34.62 -6.17
C PHE A 190 -8.28 -34.19 -7.40
N GLU A 191 -7.26 -34.95 -7.81
CA GLU A 191 -6.48 -34.65 -9.02
C GLU A 191 -7.20 -35.01 -10.34
N ASN A 192 -8.39 -35.64 -10.30
CA ASN A 192 -9.07 -36.13 -11.50
C ASN A 192 -10.43 -35.47 -11.81
N SER A 193 -10.68 -34.22 -11.39
CA SER A 193 -11.79 -33.44 -11.96
C SER A 193 -11.25 -32.30 -12.82
N GLU A 194 -11.51 -32.37 -14.12
CA GLU A 194 -11.22 -31.38 -15.18
C GLU A 194 -11.84 -29.97 -14.97
N TYR A 195 -12.38 -29.69 -13.79
CA TYR A 195 -12.98 -28.41 -13.43
C TYR A 195 -12.28 -27.88 -12.18
N PHE A 196 -11.59 -26.75 -12.32
CA PHE A 196 -10.81 -26.01 -11.30
C PHE A 196 -9.39 -26.51 -10.99
N GLN A 197 -8.45 -26.25 -11.91
CA GLN A 197 -7.13 -25.77 -11.51
C GLN A 197 -7.18 -24.24 -11.50
N PRO A 198 -7.29 -23.56 -10.33
CA PRO A 198 -7.15 -22.11 -10.32
C PRO A 198 -5.74 -21.75 -10.76
N ASP A 199 -5.64 -21.01 -11.86
CA ASP A 199 -4.37 -20.44 -12.33
C ASP A 199 -3.78 -19.60 -11.19
N SER A 200 -2.75 -20.13 -10.53
CA SER A 200 -2.17 -19.55 -9.32
C SER A 200 -1.68 -18.11 -9.52
N SER A 201 -1.41 -17.72 -10.77
CA SER A 201 -1.03 -16.36 -11.18
C SER A 201 -2.19 -15.36 -11.10
N LYS A 202 -3.43 -15.79 -11.40
CA LYS A 202 -4.60 -14.88 -11.42
C LYS A 202 -5.08 -14.49 -10.01
N GLN A 203 -4.73 -15.29 -9.01
CA GLN A 203 -5.09 -15.07 -7.61
C GLN A 203 -3.98 -14.36 -6.80
N GLU A 204 -2.83 -14.08 -7.41
CA GLU A 204 -1.80 -13.27 -6.80
C GLU A 204 -2.28 -11.81 -6.67
N VAL A 205 -1.93 -11.18 -5.55
CA VAL A 205 -2.25 -9.78 -5.25
C VAL A 205 -1.00 -9.12 -4.69
N PHE A 206 -0.78 -7.87 -5.07
CA PHE A 206 0.37 -7.10 -4.62
C PHE A 206 -0.04 -6.02 -3.63
N ALA A 207 0.75 -5.85 -2.57
CA ALA A 207 0.53 -4.83 -1.54
C ALA A 207 1.79 -3.97 -1.32
N MET A 208 1.59 -2.67 -1.09
CA MET A 208 2.67 -1.70 -0.81
C MET A 208 3.01 -1.56 0.67
N THR A 209 2.13 -1.98 1.57
CA THR A 209 2.27 -1.77 3.02
C THR A 209 2.35 -3.10 3.76
N GLY A 210 1.28 -3.88 3.72
CA GLY A 210 1.24 -5.18 4.38
C GLY A 210 -0.15 -5.82 4.40
N ILE A 211 -0.23 -6.94 5.12
CA ILE A 211 -1.45 -7.69 5.41
C ILE A 211 -1.67 -7.67 6.92
N GLU A 212 -2.92 -7.54 7.32
CA GLU A 212 -3.33 -7.68 8.71
C GLU A 212 -4.42 -8.72 8.85
N TRP A 213 -4.19 -9.66 9.77
CA TRP A 213 -5.20 -10.59 10.24
C TRP A 213 -5.41 -10.41 11.74
N SER A 214 -6.53 -9.82 12.14
CA SER A 214 -6.82 -9.54 13.55
C SER A 214 -8.29 -9.68 13.90
N CYS A 215 -8.58 -9.89 15.18
CA CYS A 215 -9.95 -9.93 15.69
C CYS A 215 -10.63 -8.54 15.68
N TRP A 216 -9.86 -7.44 15.64
CA TRP A 216 -10.42 -6.09 15.48
C TRP A 216 -10.87 -5.83 14.06
N ARG A 217 -10.14 -6.34 13.06
CA ARG A 217 -10.59 -6.31 11.67
C ARG A 217 -11.90 -7.10 11.50
N ASP A 218 -12.10 -8.21 12.20
CA ASP A 218 -13.43 -8.85 12.17
C ASP A 218 -14.55 -7.90 12.66
N VAL A 219 -14.29 -7.08 13.68
CA VAL A 219 -15.29 -6.11 14.18
C VAL A 219 -15.49 -4.93 13.21
N GLU A 220 -14.40 -4.41 12.63
CA GLU A 220 -14.43 -3.31 11.65
C GLU A 220 -15.16 -3.70 10.35
N TYR A 221 -15.04 -4.95 9.93
CA TYR A 221 -15.60 -5.49 8.67
C TYR A 221 -16.94 -6.23 8.87
N GLY A 222 -17.58 -6.09 10.04
CA GLY A 222 -18.92 -6.67 10.30
C GLY A 222 -18.94 -8.17 10.62
N GLY A 223 -17.78 -8.81 10.74
CA GLY A 223 -17.54 -10.20 11.15
C GLY A 223 -17.94 -10.57 12.59
N GLY A 224 -18.59 -9.66 13.32
CA GLY A 224 -19.32 -9.95 14.56
C GLY A 224 -20.68 -10.63 14.35
N GLY A 225 -20.95 -11.16 13.15
CA GLY A 225 -22.16 -11.95 12.86
C GLY A 225 -23.43 -11.14 12.61
N LEU A 226 -23.33 -9.84 12.28
CA LEU A 226 -24.52 -8.98 12.15
C LEU A 226 -24.70 -8.28 10.79
N SER A 227 -23.75 -8.35 9.85
CA SER A 227 -23.98 -7.69 8.55
C SER A 227 -23.23 -8.36 7.41
N LEU A 228 -23.99 -8.93 6.48
CA LEU A 228 -23.53 -9.33 5.14
C LEU A 228 -23.32 -8.10 4.22
N THR A 229 -23.72 -6.91 4.66
CA THR A 229 -23.67 -5.66 3.89
C THR A 229 -22.48 -4.75 4.27
N ALA A 230 -21.78 -5.04 5.37
CA ALA A 230 -20.59 -4.31 5.83
C ALA A 230 -19.27 -4.77 5.15
N SER A 231 -19.35 -5.69 4.20
CA SER A 231 -18.23 -6.17 3.39
C SER A 231 -17.76 -5.15 2.34
N ARG A 232 -18.52 -4.06 2.11
CA ARG A 232 -18.14 -3.04 1.13
C ARG A 232 -17.08 -2.08 1.71
N PRO A 233 -15.91 -1.94 1.05
CA PRO A 233 -14.86 -0.99 1.40
C PRO A 233 -15.36 0.44 1.65
N THR A 234 -16.38 0.83 0.90
CA THR A 234 -17.00 2.16 0.90
C THR A 234 -17.84 2.49 2.14
N SER A 235 -18.16 1.48 2.97
CA SER A 235 -18.92 1.67 4.23
C SER A 235 -18.02 1.86 5.47
N HIS A 236 -16.70 1.79 5.29
CA HIS A 236 -15.76 1.81 6.39
C HIS A 236 -15.62 3.18 7.05
N LYS A 237 -15.46 3.16 8.38
CA LYS A 237 -15.17 4.37 9.14
C LYS A 237 -13.65 4.57 9.18
N PRO A 238 -13.16 5.80 8.96
CA PRO A 238 -11.73 6.09 9.10
C PRO A 238 -11.26 5.79 10.53
N ARG A 239 -9.96 5.47 10.66
CA ARG A 239 -9.29 5.34 11.95
C ARG A 239 -9.51 6.58 12.81
N LEU A 240 -9.48 6.41 14.13
CA LEU A 240 -9.69 7.50 15.06
C LEU A 240 -8.46 8.42 15.05
N ALA A 241 -8.69 9.72 14.92
CA ALA A 241 -7.62 10.71 14.99
C ALA A 241 -6.82 10.57 16.28
N THR A 242 -5.49 10.58 16.19
CA THR A 242 -4.59 10.65 17.35
C THR A 242 -4.83 11.95 18.12
N SER A 243 -4.56 11.95 19.43
CA SER A 243 -4.53 13.20 20.19
C SER A 243 -3.52 14.15 19.55
N PRO A 244 -3.84 15.45 19.36
CA PRO A 244 -2.85 16.41 18.90
C PRO A 244 -1.71 16.46 19.92
N ARG A 245 -0.50 16.07 19.51
CA ARG A 245 0.68 16.17 20.36
C ARG A 245 0.94 17.65 20.63
N CYS A 246 1.36 17.97 21.86
CA CYS A 246 1.80 19.32 22.21
C CYS A 246 3.06 19.62 21.38
N GLY A 247 2.95 20.50 20.37
CA GLY A 247 4.08 20.91 19.55
C GLY A 247 3.84 21.02 18.04
N ASP A 248 2.68 20.67 17.49
CA ASP A 248 2.41 20.90 16.06
C ASP A 248 2.26 22.42 15.77
N PRO A 249 3.16 23.03 14.98
CA PRO A 249 3.06 24.44 14.60
C PRO A 249 2.03 24.56 13.48
N GLY A 250 0.76 24.61 13.84
CA GLY A 250 -0.33 24.72 12.87
C GLY A 250 -1.75 24.76 13.46
N ALA A 251 -1.90 24.49 14.77
CA ALA A 251 -3.16 24.74 15.45
C ALA A 251 -3.21 26.20 15.92
N SER A 252 -3.80 27.06 15.08
CA SER A 252 -4.47 28.33 15.40
C SER A 252 -3.92 29.18 16.56
N ASN A 253 -3.43 30.37 16.20
CA ASN A 253 -3.33 31.54 17.08
C ASN A 253 -4.70 31.86 17.71
N ASP A 254 -4.98 31.31 18.89
CA ASP A 254 -5.99 31.85 19.79
C ASP A 254 -5.40 31.91 21.21
N ILE A 255 -5.11 33.15 21.61
CA ILE A 255 -5.02 33.74 22.96
C ILE A 255 -4.53 32.81 24.09
N ILE A 256 -3.30 33.11 24.53
CA ILE A 256 -2.68 32.64 25.76
C ILE A 256 -3.48 33.16 26.97
N VAL A 257 -3.98 32.25 27.80
CA VAL A 257 -4.13 32.48 29.24
C VAL A 257 -3.43 31.33 29.95
N ASP A 258 -2.34 31.66 30.61
CA ASP A 258 -1.57 30.76 31.45
C ASP A 258 -2.46 30.20 32.56
N ASN A 259 -2.60 28.87 32.62
CA ASN A 259 -2.82 28.18 33.87
C ASN A 259 -2.14 26.81 33.83
N SER A 260 -1.00 26.78 34.51
CA SER A 260 -0.22 25.62 34.91
C SER A 260 -1.08 24.68 35.76
N LEU A 261 -1.83 23.77 35.11
CA LEU A 261 -2.15 22.40 35.60
C LEU A 261 -3.02 21.52 34.64
N SER A 262 -3.17 21.86 33.35
CA SER A 262 -4.10 21.15 32.43
C SER A 262 -3.51 20.85 31.05
N SER A 263 -2.30 20.32 30.96
CA SER A 263 -1.58 20.11 29.68
C SER A 263 -1.86 18.74 28.99
N ALA A 264 -2.53 17.79 29.64
CA ALA A 264 -2.74 16.43 29.10
C ALA A 264 -4.09 16.20 28.38
N TYR A 265 -5.01 17.17 28.41
CA TYR A 265 -6.35 17.05 27.81
C TYR A 265 -6.64 18.23 26.86
N ARG A 266 -6.01 18.24 25.69
CA ARG A 266 -6.55 19.03 24.56
C ARG A 266 -7.86 18.38 24.10
N TYR A 267 -8.97 19.10 24.23
CA TYR A 267 -10.33 18.59 24.03
C TYR A 267 -10.55 18.10 22.59
N TYR A 268 -10.90 16.82 22.43
CA TYR A 268 -11.47 16.32 21.18
C TYR A 268 -12.78 17.06 20.88
N SER A 269 -13.09 17.28 19.60
CA SER A 269 -14.43 17.78 19.23
C SER A 269 -15.51 16.82 19.72
N LEU A 270 -16.72 17.33 20.02
CA LEU A 270 -17.86 16.50 20.43
C LEU A 270 -18.10 15.33 19.47
N ARG A 271 -17.97 15.58 18.16
CA ARG A 271 -18.07 14.56 17.12
C ARG A 271 -17.02 13.45 17.26
N GLN A 272 -15.78 13.80 17.60
CA GLN A 272 -14.70 12.83 17.85
C GLN A 272 -14.93 12.06 19.15
N CYS A 273 -15.43 12.71 20.21
CA CYS A 273 -15.84 12.04 21.45
C CYS A 273 -16.92 11.00 21.18
N PHE A 274 -17.99 11.36 20.45
CA PHE A 274 -19.05 10.40 20.07
C PHE A 274 -18.53 9.24 19.21
N LYS A 275 -17.61 9.50 18.28
CA LYS A 275 -16.97 8.44 17.48
C LYS A 275 -16.18 7.46 18.34
N ARG A 276 -15.40 7.98 19.30
CA ARG A 276 -14.60 7.18 20.25
C ARG A 276 -15.51 6.36 21.17
N LEU A 277 -16.52 6.98 21.77
CA LEU A 277 -17.51 6.30 22.62
C LEU A 277 -18.21 5.18 21.85
N GLY A 278 -18.67 5.48 20.63
CA GLY A 278 -19.29 4.48 19.76
C GLY A 278 -18.35 3.33 19.41
N ALA A 279 -17.05 3.58 19.26
CA ALA A 279 -16.06 2.51 19.05
C ALA A 279 -15.90 1.64 20.29
N VAL A 280 -15.74 2.23 21.47
CA VAL A 280 -15.70 1.51 22.75
C VAL A 280 -16.93 0.62 22.91
N CYS A 281 -18.14 1.16 22.73
CA CYS A 281 -19.38 0.38 22.85
C CYS A 281 -19.42 -0.80 21.88
N ARG A 282 -19.01 -0.60 20.61
CA ARG A 282 -18.99 -1.68 19.61
C ARG A 282 -18.02 -2.81 20.00
N HIS A 283 -16.80 -2.46 20.40
CA HIS A 283 -15.80 -3.46 20.78
C HIS A 283 -16.17 -4.18 22.09
N THR A 284 -16.69 -3.45 23.09
CA THR A 284 -17.21 -4.06 24.31
C THR A 284 -18.32 -5.07 24.01
N LEU A 285 -19.28 -4.69 23.18
CA LEU A 285 -20.41 -5.55 22.83
C LEU A 285 -19.98 -6.76 21.99
N ALA A 286 -18.99 -6.58 21.11
CA ALA A 286 -18.40 -7.67 20.35
C ALA A 286 -17.72 -8.68 21.26
N TYR A 287 -16.91 -8.22 22.23
CA TYR A 287 -16.24 -9.08 23.20
C TYR A 287 -17.22 -9.87 24.07
N LEU A 288 -18.23 -9.20 24.63
CA LEU A 288 -19.23 -9.85 25.48
C LEU A 288 -20.09 -10.89 24.73
N ARG A 289 -20.21 -10.76 23.41
CA ARG A 289 -20.98 -11.69 22.56
C ARG A 289 -20.13 -12.75 21.88
N ALA A 290 -18.81 -12.63 21.95
CA ALA A 290 -17.89 -13.57 21.33
C ALA A 290 -17.91 -14.90 22.10
N PRO A 291 -17.95 -16.04 21.39
CA PRO A 291 -17.77 -17.33 22.04
C PRO A 291 -16.34 -17.44 22.59
N ALA A 292 -16.15 -18.39 23.52
CA ALA A 292 -14.81 -18.80 23.91
C ALA A 292 -14.00 -19.17 22.65
N PHE A 293 -12.72 -18.79 22.64
CA PHE A 293 -11.87 -19.09 21.51
C PHE A 293 -11.67 -20.61 21.40
N ASP A 294 -12.07 -21.16 20.26
CA ASP A 294 -11.87 -22.55 19.90
C ASP A 294 -11.16 -22.62 18.53
N PRO A 295 -9.93 -23.15 18.48
CA PRO A 295 -9.18 -23.27 17.24
C PRO A 295 -9.59 -24.46 16.38
N THR A 296 -10.44 -25.36 16.89
CA THR A 296 -10.95 -26.49 16.12
C THR A 296 -11.90 -26.02 15.01
N PRO A 297 -11.94 -26.73 13.87
CA PRO A 297 -12.91 -26.41 12.82
C PRO A 297 -14.34 -26.56 13.36
N PRO A 298 -15.29 -25.73 12.91
CA PRO A 298 -16.67 -25.82 13.35
C PRO A 298 -17.26 -27.18 12.98
N THR A 299 -18.04 -27.77 13.89
CA THR A 299 -18.72 -29.04 13.61
C THR A 299 -19.78 -28.89 12.52
N ALA A 300 -20.09 -29.98 11.82
CA ALA A 300 -21.10 -30.00 10.76
C ALA A 300 -22.46 -29.45 11.25
N GLU A 301 -22.85 -29.76 12.48
CA GLU A 301 -24.06 -29.25 13.12
C GLU A 301 -24.04 -27.72 13.33
N GLN A 302 -22.90 -27.16 13.74
CA GLN A 302 -22.73 -25.71 13.90
C GLN A 302 -22.84 -24.98 12.57
N LEU A 303 -22.26 -25.57 11.51
CA LEU A 303 -22.35 -25.09 10.14
C LEU A 303 -23.80 -25.15 9.63
N GLU A 304 -24.48 -26.27 9.82
CA GLU A 304 -25.89 -26.41 9.44
C GLU A 304 -26.81 -25.44 10.20
N ALA A 305 -26.61 -25.28 11.51
CA ALA A 305 -27.37 -24.35 12.31
C ALA A 305 -27.15 -22.89 11.88
N ALA A 306 -25.91 -22.52 11.53
CA ALA A 306 -25.58 -21.21 10.98
C ALA A 306 -26.26 -20.98 9.62
N ARG A 307 -26.24 -21.99 8.73
CA ARG A 307 -26.94 -21.99 7.44
C ARG A 307 -28.44 -21.83 7.60
N ARG A 308 -29.08 -22.65 8.45
CA ARG A 308 -30.52 -22.58 8.75
C ARG A 308 -30.93 -21.21 9.30
N LYS A 309 -30.11 -20.63 10.16
CA LYS A 309 -30.37 -19.30 10.76
C LYS A 309 -29.98 -18.13 9.86
N ARG A 310 -29.36 -18.38 8.69
CA ARG A 310 -28.75 -17.37 7.80
C ARG A 310 -27.89 -16.37 8.56
N LYS A 311 -27.13 -16.84 9.56
CA LYS A 311 -26.28 -16.00 10.41
C LYS A 311 -24.84 -16.51 10.35
N PRO A 312 -23.84 -15.63 10.21
CA PRO A 312 -22.44 -16.06 10.26
C PRO A 312 -22.13 -16.68 11.63
N LEU A 313 -21.24 -17.68 11.64
CA LEU A 313 -20.65 -18.17 12.88
C LEU A 313 -19.95 -17.00 13.58
N ARG A 314 -20.21 -16.83 14.88
CA ARG A 314 -19.55 -15.80 15.67
C ARG A 314 -18.08 -16.19 15.84
N ARG A 315 -17.20 -15.22 15.64
CA ARG A 315 -15.75 -15.38 15.82
C ARG A 315 -15.35 -15.04 17.25
N GLY A 316 -14.43 -15.82 17.80
CA GLY A 316 -13.78 -15.48 19.07
C GLY A 316 -12.91 -14.23 18.93
N CYS A 317 -12.59 -13.59 20.07
CA CYS A 317 -11.73 -12.40 20.10
C CYS A 317 -10.22 -12.70 20.00
N ALA A 318 -9.85 -13.85 19.45
CA ALA A 318 -8.47 -14.29 19.25
C ALA A 318 -8.32 -15.02 17.91
N LYS A 319 -7.09 -15.07 17.42
CA LYS A 319 -6.63 -15.72 16.20
C LYS A 319 -5.51 -16.69 16.56
N GLN A 320 -5.40 -17.80 15.85
CA GLN A 320 -4.30 -18.75 15.98
C GLN A 320 -3.88 -19.21 14.58
N ALA A 321 -2.57 -19.37 14.38
CA ALA A 321 -2.02 -19.84 13.13
C ALA A 321 -0.70 -20.57 13.35
N THR A 322 -0.33 -21.36 12.36
CA THR A 322 1.06 -21.78 12.17
C THR A 322 1.67 -20.90 11.10
N LEU A 323 2.82 -20.29 11.40
CA LEU A 323 3.63 -19.57 10.44
C LEU A 323 4.76 -20.47 9.98
N ILE A 324 4.98 -20.54 8.68
CA ILE A 324 6.20 -21.16 8.11
C ILE A 324 7.03 -20.01 7.57
N VAL A 325 8.15 -19.72 8.23
CA VAL A 325 9.00 -18.57 7.91
C VAL A 325 10.35 -19.03 7.37
N LYS A 326 10.84 -18.31 6.36
CA LYS A 326 12.24 -18.42 5.92
C LYS A 326 13.02 -17.25 6.51
N PRO A 327 13.99 -17.50 7.42
CA PRO A 327 14.75 -16.42 8.04
C PRO A 327 15.57 -15.64 7.01
N VAL A 328 15.85 -14.38 7.29
CA VAL A 328 16.74 -13.57 6.44
C VAL A 328 18.14 -14.15 6.49
N CYS A 329 18.72 -14.43 5.33
CA CYS A 329 20.12 -14.79 5.23
C CYS A 329 20.98 -13.52 5.12
N GLY A 330 22.06 -13.43 5.90
CA GLY A 330 23.03 -12.34 5.85
C GLY A 330 23.84 -12.22 4.56
N GLY A 331 23.52 -13.00 3.52
CA GLY A 331 24.17 -12.94 2.21
C GLY A 331 25.16 -14.07 1.95
N CYS A 332 24.75 -15.33 2.16
CA CYS A 332 25.57 -16.47 1.74
C CYS A 332 25.73 -16.49 0.20
N LYS A 333 26.71 -17.28 -0.28
CA LYS A 333 26.99 -17.46 -1.72
C LYS A 333 25.74 -17.71 -2.57
N LYS A 334 24.84 -18.59 -2.11
CA LYS A 334 23.57 -18.92 -2.81
C LYS A 334 22.66 -17.68 -2.91
N CYS A 335 22.40 -16.99 -1.80
CA CYS A 335 21.58 -15.78 -1.79
C CYS A 335 22.18 -14.66 -2.64
N TRP A 336 23.51 -14.50 -2.60
CA TRP A 336 24.20 -13.51 -3.41
C TRP A 336 24.10 -13.83 -4.90
N SER A 337 24.33 -15.09 -5.29
CA SER A 337 24.19 -15.54 -6.68
C SER A 337 22.77 -15.37 -7.21
N GLU A 338 21.75 -15.61 -6.39
CA GLU A 338 20.36 -15.39 -6.75
C GLU A 338 20.02 -13.90 -6.86
N LYS A 339 20.48 -13.07 -5.91
CA LYS A 339 20.31 -11.61 -5.99
C LYS A 339 21.01 -11.04 -7.22
N HIS A 340 22.19 -11.56 -7.56
CA HIS A 340 22.94 -11.19 -8.76
C HIS A 340 22.21 -11.67 -10.03
N ARG A 341 21.68 -12.90 -10.06
CA ARG A 341 20.88 -13.42 -11.17
C ARG A 341 19.62 -12.58 -11.40
N LEU A 342 18.93 -12.20 -10.33
CA LEU A 342 17.77 -11.29 -10.40
C LEU A 342 18.19 -9.90 -10.88
N ALA A 343 19.33 -9.37 -10.44
CA ALA A 343 19.85 -8.08 -10.92
C ALA A 343 20.26 -8.13 -12.41
N VAL A 344 20.90 -9.21 -12.85
CA VAL A 344 21.31 -9.43 -14.24
C VAL A 344 20.09 -9.70 -15.14
N SER A 345 19.09 -10.45 -14.68
CA SER A 345 17.84 -10.67 -15.44
C SER A 345 17.02 -9.38 -15.63
N LYS A 346 17.19 -8.40 -14.74
CA LYS A 346 16.63 -7.04 -14.88
C LYS A 346 17.44 -6.16 -15.85
N MET A 347 18.69 -6.52 -16.12
CA MET A 347 19.50 -5.93 -17.19
C MET A 347 19.34 -6.79 -18.45
N VAL A 348 18.22 -6.63 -19.16
CA VAL A 348 18.13 -7.20 -20.52
C VAL A 348 19.29 -6.61 -21.34
N PRO A 349 20.09 -7.44 -22.06
CA PRO A 349 21.14 -6.92 -22.91
C PRO A 349 20.48 -6.01 -23.95
N GLU A 350 20.99 -4.79 -24.05
CA GLU A 350 20.65 -3.84 -25.10
C GLU A 350 20.72 -4.60 -26.43
N ALA A 351 19.56 -4.91 -27.01
CA ALA A 351 19.50 -5.64 -28.27
C ALA A 351 20.38 -4.87 -29.24
N SER A 352 21.47 -5.50 -29.67
CA SER A 352 22.47 -4.90 -30.55
C SER A 352 21.71 -4.21 -31.69
N ARG A 353 21.73 -2.87 -31.71
CA ARG A 353 21.30 -2.12 -32.89
C ARG A 353 22.16 -2.65 -34.02
N LYS A 354 21.59 -3.52 -34.86
CA LYS A 354 22.20 -3.90 -36.13
C LYS A 354 22.34 -2.57 -36.85
N SER A 355 23.56 -2.06 -36.92
CA SER A 355 23.89 -0.88 -37.71
C SER A 355 23.45 -1.18 -39.13
N SER A 356 22.39 -0.52 -39.57
CA SER A 356 21.93 -0.56 -40.94
C SER A 356 23.10 -0.21 -41.85
N TRP A 357 23.42 -1.12 -42.77
CA TRP A 357 24.38 -1.00 -43.87
C TRP A 357 24.44 0.40 -44.51
N LEU A 358 23.31 1.12 -44.53
CA LEU A 358 23.16 2.43 -45.18
C LEU A 358 24.06 3.53 -44.57
N GLY A 359 24.57 3.36 -43.35
CA GLY A 359 25.52 4.31 -42.74
C GLY A 359 26.93 4.26 -43.33
N TRP A 360 27.28 3.22 -44.10
CA TRP A 360 28.61 3.07 -44.71
C TRP A 360 28.73 3.78 -46.07
N ILE A 361 27.60 4.04 -46.75
CA ILE A 361 27.57 4.67 -48.07
C ILE A 361 27.69 6.20 -48.00
N PHE A 362 27.31 6.83 -46.89
CA PHE A 362 27.23 8.30 -46.80
C PHE A 362 28.39 8.99 -46.09
N GLY A 363 29.53 8.33 -45.88
CA GLY A 363 30.81 9.03 -45.71
C GLY A 363 30.90 10.10 -44.62
N PHE A 364 30.07 10.06 -43.57
CA PHE A 364 30.24 10.96 -42.42
C PHE A 364 31.29 10.39 -41.47
N SER A 365 32.55 10.55 -41.89
CA SER A 365 33.71 10.47 -41.02
C SER A 365 34.06 11.86 -40.51
N SER A 366 33.97 12.09 -39.20
CA SER A 366 34.94 12.82 -38.37
C SER A 366 34.41 12.89 -36.93
N TYR A 367 34.96 12.14 -35.98
CA TYR A 367 36.19 12.38 -35.23
C TYR A 367 36.11 13.60 -34.30
N SER A 368 35.95 13.38 -32.99
CA SER A 368 36.71 14.15 -32.00
C SER A 368 36.94 13.32 -30.73
N ASN A 369 38.13 13.53 -30.16
CA ASN A 369 38.79 12.76 -29.13
C ASN A 369 38.01 12.72 -27.80
N ALA A 370 37.78 11.52 -27.27
CA ALA A 370 37.70 11.32 -25.83
C ALA A 370 38.85 10.40 -25.41
N LYS A 371 39.77 10.96 -24.63
CA LYS A 371 40.96 10.32 -24.09
C LYS A 371 40.61 8.96 -23.49
N ASN A 372 41.41 7.97 -23.84
CA ASN A 372 41.57 6.71 -23.13
C ASN A 372 42.03 6.98 -21.69
N ASP A 373 41.12 7.36 -20.80
CA ASP A 373 41.27 7.01 -19.40
C ASP A 373 40.86 5.55 -19.27
N LYS A 374 41.82 4.66 -19.57
CA LYS A 374 41.95 3.39 -18.85
C LYS A 374 42.26 3.72 -17.40
N LYS A 375 41.30 4.34 -16.70
CA LYS A 375 41.15 4.12 -15.28
C LYS A 375 40.62 2.71 -15.22
N THR A 376 41.58 1.79 -15.14
CA THR A 376 41.43 0.51 -14.48
C THR A 376 40.53 0.80 -13.29
N LEU A 377 39.24 0.52 -13.42
CA LEU A 377 38.37 0.34 -12.28
C LEU A 377 38.98 -0.90 -11.66
N LYS A 378 40.02 -0.68 -10.84
CA LYS A 378 40.53 -1.65 -9.90
C LYS A 378 39.26 -2.23 -9.33
N SER A 379 39.04 -3.49 -9.67
CA SER A 379 38.20 -4.39 -8.93
C SER A 379 38.51 -4.10 -7.47
N GLN A 380 37.71 -3.24 -6.84
CA GLN A 380 37.69 -3.15 -5.41
C GLN A 380 37.25 -4.54 -5.02
N ASN A 381 38.23 -5.30 -4.52
CA ASN A 381 38.14 -6.68 -4.11
C ASN A 381 36.70 -7.01 -3.74
N THR A 382 35.97 -7.59 -4.69
CA THR A 382 34.73 -8.29 -4.38
C THR A 382 35.23 -9.60 -3.84
N GLU A 383 35.63 -9.60 -2.56
CA GLU A 383 35.83 -10.86 -1.84
C GLU A 383 34.52 -11.61 -2.00
N PHE A 384 34.53 -12.63 -2.87
CA PHE A 384 33.48 -13.62 -2.92
C PHE A 384 33.41 -14.18 -1.49
N MET A 385 32.35 -13.85 -0.75
CA MET A 385 32.12 -14.55 0.50
C MET A 385 31.75 -15.98 0.13
N ASP A 386 32.74 -16.88 0.17
CA ASP A 386 32.57 -18.34 0.14
C ASP A 386 31.94 -18.87 1.45
N TYR A 387 31.24 -18.00 2.17
CA TYR A 387 30.46 -18.37 3.33
C TYR A 387 29.15 -19.01 2.87
N GLU A 388 29.02 -20.29 3.15
CA GLU A 388 27.76 -21.02 3.06
C GLU A 388 27.07 -21.01 4.43
N ASN A 389 25.84 -20.50 4.49
CA ASN A 389 25.00 -20.62 5.67
C ASN A 389 24.15 -21.91 5.50
N PRO A 390 24.35 -22.95 6.33
CA PRO A 390 23.59 -24.20 6.24
C PRO A 390 22.11 -24.03 6.56
N GLU A 391 21.74 -23.02 7.36
CA GLU A 391 20.36 -22.69 7.69
C GLU A 391 19.68 -21.80 6.63
N CYS A 392 20.44 -21.36 5.61
CA CYS A 392 19.90 -20.54 4.54
C CYS A 392 18.83 -21.28 3.75
N GLY A 393 17.63 -20.71 3.68
CA GLY A 393 16.50 -21.29 2.96
C GLY A 393 15.77 -22.38 3.74
N SER A 394 16.23 -22.70 4.97
CA SER A 394 15.48 -23.56 5.88
C SER A 394 14.16 -22.92 6.28
N GLU A 395 13.12 -23.73 6.45
CA GLU A 395 11.80 -23.28 6.86
C GLU A 395 11.58 -23.56 8.35
N THR A 396 11.40 -22.50 9.13
CA THR A 396 11.09 -22.62 10.55
C THR A 396 9.58 -22.56 10.75
N ARG A 397 9.03 -23.57 11.44
CA ARG A 397 7.62 -23.58 11.83
C ARG A 397 7.45 -22.90 13.17
N LEU A 398 6.65 -21.85 13.20
CA LEU A 398 6.31 -21.10 14.41
C LEU A 398 4.82 -21.28 14.71
N ASN A 399 4.51 -21.92 15.84
CA ASN A 399 3.14 -22.00 16.33
C ASN A 399 2.80 -20.71 17.06
N VAL A 400 1.89 -19.94 16.49
CA VAL A 400 1.46 -18.67 17.08
C VAL A 400 0.47 -18.98 18.20
N PRO A 401 0.73 -18.57 19.45
CA PRO A 401 -0.26 -18.69 20.52
C PRO A 401 -1.49 -17.81 20.21
N PRO A 402 -2.61 -17.96 20.94
CA PRO A 402 -3.77 -17.08 20.76
C PRO A 402 -3.36 -15.61 20.72
N ALA A 403 -3.57 -15.00 19.57
CA ALA A 403 -3.13 -13.66 19.21
C ALA A 403 -4.35 -12.77 18.92
N SER A 404 -4.27 -11.51 19.29
CA SER A 404 -5.28 -10.53 18.89
C SER A 404 -5.09 -10.07 17.45
N ARG A 405 -3.83 -10.02 17.00
CA ARG A 405 -3.41 -9.48 15.70
C ARG A 405 -2.13 -10.11 15.21
N ILE A 406 -2.11 -10.45 13.93
CA ILE A 406 -0.93 -10.88 13.16
C ILE A 406 -0.79 -9.91 12.00
N VAL A 407 0.35 -9.24 11.90
CA VAL A 407 0.65 -8.24 10.86
C VAL A 407 1.89 -8.68 10.10
N ILE A 408 1.80 -8.67 8.78
CA ILE A 408 2.90 -8.99 7.86
C ILE A 408 3.15 -7.73 7.03
N THR A 409 4.32 -7.12 7.17
CA THR A 409 4.65 -5.83 6.53
C THR A 409 5.98 -5.89 5.80
N LEU A 410 6.14 -5.03 4.80
CA LEU A 410 7.43 -4.81 4.17
C LEU A 410 8.36 -4.02 5.12
N ASP A 411 9.60 -4.48 5.23
CA ASP A 411 10.68 -3.83 5.98
C ASP A 411 11.96 -3.87 5.14
N GLY A 412 12.15 -2.84 4.32
CA GLY A 412 13.22 -2.78 3.33
C GLY A 412 13.06 -3.86 2.26
N ASP A 413 14.08 -4.72 2.13
CA ASP A 413 14.10 -5.89 1.23
C ASP A 413 13.44 -7.13 1.85
N ASN A 414 13.02 -7.07 3.12
CA ASN A 414 12.53 -8.20 3.88
C ASN A 414 11.08 -8.02 4.32
N ILE A 415 10.52 -9.08 4.89
CA ILE A 415 9.18 -9.13 5.45
C ILE A 415 9.29 -9.19 6.97
N ARG A 416 8.60 -8.30 7.66
CA ARG A 416 8.47 -8.31 9.12
C ARG A 416 7.12 -8.92 9.50
N VAL A 417 7.14 -9.88 10.42
CA VAL A 417 5.95 -10.47 11.01
C VAL A 417 5.87 -10.07 12.46
N ASN A 418 4.76 -9.43 12.85
CA ASN A 418 4.49 -8.99 14.21
C ASN A 418 3.23 -9.66 14.73
N VAL A 419 3.32 -10.31 15.90
CA VAL A 419 2.19 -10.96 16.58
C VAL A 419 1.89 -10.26 17.90
N SER A 420 0.68 -9.73 18.03
CA SER A 420 0.17 -9.16 19.29
C SER A 420 -0.57 -10.22 20.10
N PRO A 421 -0.30 -10.34 21.42
CA PRO A 421 -0.95 -11.35 22.26
C PRO A 421 -2.46 -11.10 22.38
N ALA A 422 -3.24 -12.18 22.58
CA ALA A 422 -4.66 -12.07 22.84
C ALA A 422 -4.94 -11.34 24.17
N ALA A 423 -6.05 -10.60 24.20
CA ALA A 423 -6.53 -9.96 25.41
C ALA A 423 -6.99 -11.01 26.45
N ARG A 424 -6.63 -10.80 27.71
CA ARG A 424 -6.99 -11.70 28.82
C ARG A 424 -8.32 -11.32 29.50
N SER A 425 -8.77 -10.09 29.30
CA SER A 425 -9.99 -9.55 29.88
C SER A 425 -10.64 -8.52 28.96
N LEU A 426 -11.92 -8.23 29.20
CA LEU A 426 -12.66 -7.19 28.48
C LEU A 426 -11.92 -5.84 28.49
N VAL A 427 -11.39 -5.43 29.65
CA VAL A 427 -10.67 -4.17 29.80
C VAL A 427 -9.41 -4.16 28.92
N THR A 428 -8.64 -5.25 28.93
CA THR A 428 -7.45 -5.36 28.06
C THR A 428 -7.81 -5.38 26.59
N TYR A 429 -8.92 -6.02 26.21
CA TYR A 429 -9.40 -6.07 24.83
C TYR A 429 -9.80 -4.70 24.32
N VAL A 430 -10.62 -3.97 25.09
CA VAL A 430 -11.06 -2.61 24.71
C VAL A 430 -9.87 -1.66 24.64
N ARG A 431 -8.93 -1.74 25.58
CA ARG A 431 -7.68 -0.95 25.52
C ARG A 431 -6.90 -1.21 24.24
N GLN A 432 -6.60 -2.48 23.94
CA GLN A 432 -5.89 -2.86 22.72
C GLN A 432 -6.66 -2.46 21.45
N ALA A 433 -8.00 -2.57 21.45
CA ALA A 433 -8.83 -2.12 20.33
C ALA A 433 -8.74 -0.61 20.12
N MET A 434 -8.73 0.19 21.19
CA MET A 434 -8.60 1.64 21.10
C MET A 434 -7.20 2.07 20.64
N GLU A 435 -6.16 1.40 21.11
CA GLU A 435 -4.78 1.55 20.59
C GLU A 435 -4.71 1.17 19.11
N HIS A 436 -5.35 0.07 18.70
CA HIS A 436 -5.43 -0.33 17.30
C HIS A 436 -6.09 0.73 16.43
N LEU A 437 -7.23 1.29 16.87
CA LEU A 437 -7.98 2.29 16.10
C LEU A 437 -7.29 3.66 16.02
N THR A 438 -6.38 3.96 16.94
CA THR A 438 -5.68 5.26 17.02
C THR A 438 -4.24 5.20 16.51
N SER A 439 -3.66 4.01 16.36
CA SER A 439 -2.34 3.84 15.75
C SER A 439 -2.42 3.87 14.22
N PRO A 440 -1.32 4.26 13.52
CA PRO A 440 -1.22 4.05 12.08
C PRO A 440 -1.45 2.58 11.74
N ALA A 441 -2.07 2.30 10.58
CA ALA A 441 -2.28 0.92 10.18
C ALA A 441 -0.94 0.18 10.06
N TYR A 442 -0.97 -1.11 10.35
CA TYR A 442 0.21 -1.99 10.38
C TYR A 442 1.32 -1.59 11.38
N HIS A 443 1.15 -0.53 12.16
CA HIS A 443 2.08 -0.16 13.21
C HIS A 443 1.93 -1.07 14.44
N SER A 444 3.05 -1.48 15.02
CA SER A 444 3.13 -2.24 16.27
C SER A 444 3.81 -1.38 17.34
N ASN A 445 3.04 -0.60 18.08
CA ASN A 445 3.51 0.05 19.31
C ASN A 445 3.28 -0.89 20.48
N SER A 446 4.08 -1.94 20.63
CA SER A 446 4.17 -2.60 21.92
C SER A 446 5.38 -2.00 22.65
N VAL A 447 5.11 -1.39 23.80
CA VAL A 447 6.13 -0.90 24.74
C VAL A 447 6.83 -2.08 25.46
N GLU A 448 6.31 -3.29 25.31
CA GLU A 448 6.91 -4.54 25.76
C GLU A 448 7.47 -5.33 24.56
N PRO A 449 8.54 -6.11 24.72
CA PRO A 449 9.04 -6.97 23.64
C PRO A 449 7.91 -7.87 23.14
N LEU A 450 7.59 -7.77 21.85
CA LEU A 450 6.60 -8.66 21.22
C LEU A 450 7.08 -10.09 21.42
N PRO A 451 6.24 -11.00 21.93
CA PRO A 451 6.63 -12.38 22.17
C PRO A 451 7.05 -13.08 20.86
N LEU A 452 6.54 -12.62 19.71
CA LEU A 452 6.89 -13.10 18.37
C LEU A 452 6.95 -11.92 17.38
N SER A 453 8.15 -11.36 17.20
CA SER A 453 8.50 -10.48 16.07
C SER A 453 9.67 -11.10 15.33
N CYS A 454 9.51 -11.41 14.04
CA CYS A 454 10.60 -11.96 13.23
C CYS A 454 10.72 -11.23 11.89
N LEU A 455 11.96 -11.20 11.39
CA LEU A 455 12.28 -10.72 10.05
C LEU A 455 12.55 -11.95 9.16
N CYS A 456 11.92 -12.00 8.00
CA CYS A 456 11.94 -13.17 7.12
C CYS A 456 11.98 -12.74 5.64
N SER A 457 12.45 -13.62 4.77
CA SER A 457 12.42 -13.40 3.32
C SER A 457 11.08 -13.83 2.70
N SER A 458 10.42 -14.81 3.32
CA SER A 458 9.09 -15.28 2.92
C SER A 458 8.35 -15.85 4.14
N VAL A 459 7.03 -15.72 4.14
CA VAL A 459 6.15 -16.27 5.18
C VAL A 459 4.93 -16.94 4.55
N ILE A 460 4.59 -18.12 5.06
CA ILE A 460 3.32 -18.79 4.80
C ILE A 460 2.50 -18.72 6.08
N LEU A 461 1.37 -18.01 6.02
CA LEU A 461 0.38 -17.97 7.10
C LEU A 461 -0.61 -19.12 6.91
N CYS A 462 -0.66 -20.05 7.86
CA CYS A 462 -1.66 -21.12 7.92
C CYS A 462 -2.64 -20.82 9.07
N PRO A 463 -3.79 -20.17 8.82
CA PRO A 463 -4.80 -19.92 9.84
C PRO A 463 -5.33 -21.24 10.41
N SER A 464 -5.48 -21.36 11.73
CA SER A 464 -6.07 -22.56 12.34
C SER A 464 -7.57 -22.68 12.04
N ARG A 465 -8.23 -21.54 11.79
CA ARG A 465 -9.65 -21.44 11.48
C ARG A 465 -9.87 -20.52 10.29
N THR A 466 -10.12 -21.11 9.12
CA THR A 466 -10.70 -20.42 7.97
C THR A 466 -12.18 -20.79 7.93
N ASP A 467 -13.08 -19.85 8.19
CA ASP A 467 -14.54 -20.10 8.09
C ASP A 467 -15.02 -20.29 6.63
N ILE A 468 -14.14 -20.74 5.73
CA ILE A 468 -14.45 -21.00 4.33
C ILE A 468 -14.73 -22.50 4.21
N THR A 469 -15.97 -22.89 4.47
CA THR A 469 -16.55 -23.97 3.66
C THR A 469 -16.79 -23.40 2.27
N ASP A 470 -16.47 -24.18 1.24
CA ASP A 470 -16.76 -23.93 -0.17
C ASP A 470 -18.17 -23.34 -0.38
N ILE A 471 -18.28 -22.02 -0.45
CA ILE A 471 -19.56 -21.31 -0.68
C ILE A 471 -19.70 -20.86 -2.15
N TYR A 472 -18.79 -21.24 -3.05
CA TYR A 472 -18.89 -20.90 -4.47
C TYR A 472 -18.62 -22.05 -5.45
N LEU A 473 -18.78 -23.32 -5.05
CA LEU A 473 -18.67 -24.46 -5.97
C LEU A 473 -19.99 -25.13 -6.33
N MET A 474 -21.14 -24.63 -5.87
CA MET A 474 -22.44 -25.05 -6.41
C MET A 474 -23.39 -23.87 -6.54
N ASN A 475 -23.32 -23.22 -7.70
CA ASN A 475 -24.47 -22.80 -8.48
C ASN A 475 -24.03 -22.49 -9.92
#